data_AF-T1GAT0-F1
#
_entry.id   AF-T1GAT0-F1
#
_cell.length_a   1.000
_cell.length_b   1.000
_cell.length_c   1.000
_cell.angle_alpha   90.00
_cell.angle_beta   90.00
_cell.angle_gamma   90.00
#
_symmetry.space_group_name_H-M   'P 1'
#
loop_
_entity.id
_entity.type
_entity.pdbx_description
1 polymer ?
#
loop_
_entity_poly.entity_id
_entity_poly.type
_entity_poly.pdbx_seq_one_letter_code
_entity_poly.pdbx_strand_id
1 'polypeptide(L)'
;MVTSLCDESVKNSSANCDKSRMTPQKESLDFNCNEDIPSLTTEEVRNIIQRFKYNKSAGSDGIPAEVLKSAGINFIDSFHELLVKI
;
A
#
# COMPACT_ATOMS: atom_id res chain seq x y z
N MET A 1 -12.66 47.57 -35.36
CA MET A 1 -12.04 47.28 -34.06
C MET A 1 -10.97 46.24 -34.29
N VAL A 2 -9.72 46.61 -34.04
CA VAL A 2 -8.53 45.76 -34.11
C VAL A 2 -8.20 45.29 -32.69
N THR A 3 -8.00 43.98 -32.55
CA THR A 3 -7.13 43.21 -31.62
C THR A 3 -7.64 41.76 -31.65
N SER A 4 -6.89 40.67 -31.62
CA SER A 4 -5.46 40.37 -31.62
C SER A 4 -5.38 38.85 -31.82
N LEU A 5 -4.47 38.37 -32.69
CA LEU A 5 -3.96 37.00 -32.58
C LEU A 5 -3.26 36.86 -31.23
N CYS A 6 -3.45 35.74 -30.55
CA CYS A 6 -2.42 35.16 -29.69
C CYS A 6 -2.32 33.67 -30.00
N ASP A 7 -1.20 33.39 -30.64
CA ASP A 7 -0.57 32.13 -30.93
C ASP A 7 -0.20 31.31 -29.67
N GLU A 8 0.08 30.04 -29.94
CA GLU A 8 1.20 29.28 -29.37
C GLU A 8 1.15 28.72 -27.93
N SER A 9 1.13 27.38 -27.90
CA SER A 9 1.94 26.49 -27.07
C SER A 9 2.22 26.89 -25.62
N VAL A 10 1.67 26.11 -24.68
CA VAL A 10 2.31 25.91 -23.37
C VAL A 10 2.74 24.46 -23.26
N LYS A 11 4.04 24.29 -23.52
CA LYS A 11 4.86 23.15 -23.12
C LYS A 11 4.83 22.99 -21.59
N ASN A 12 5.32 21.82 -21.18
CA ASN A 12 6.11 21.56 -19.96
C ASN A 12 5.55 22.00 -18.59
N SER A 13 4.93 21.03 -17.89
CA SER A 13 5.31 20.83 -16.49
C SER A 13 6.13 19.55 -16.39
N SER A 14 7.44 19.76 -16.28
CA SER A 14 8.41 18.78 -15.85
C SER A 14 8.03 18.32 -14.44
N ALA A 15 7.39 17.16 -14.31
CA ALA A 15 7.50 16.41 -13.07
C ALA A 15 8.92 15.85 -13.05
N ASN A 16 9.81 16.67 -12.49
CA ASN A 16 11.15 16.33 -12.03
C ASN A 16 11.13 14.88 -11.54
N CYS A 17 11.68 13.97 -12.35
CA CYS A 17 11.97 12.61 -11.95
C CYS A 17 13.20 12.72 -11.04
N ASP A 18 12.95 13.23 -9.83
CA ASP A 18 13.96 13.38 -8.82
C ASP A 18 14.37 11.96 -8.46
N LYS A 19 15.54 11.61 -8.98
CA LYS A 19 16.23 10.34 -8.82
C LYS A 19 16.75 10.28 -7.39
N SER A 20 15.84 10.35 -6.43
CA SER A 20 16.14 10.25 -5.02
C SER A 20 16.14 8.78 -4.63
N ARG A 21 17.34 8.22 -4.80
CA ARG A 21 17.93 7.21 -3.92
C ARG A 21 17.24 5.84 -3.94
N MET A 22 17.72 5.02 -4.86
CA MET A 22 17.75 3.58 -4.72
C MET A 22 18.57 3.23 -3.47
N THR A 23 17.91 3.13 -2.32
CA THR A 23 18.40 2.28 -1.24
C THR A 23 17.74 0.93 -1.44
N PRO A 24 18.49 -0.13 -1.79
CA PRO A 24 18.08 -1.45 -1.35
C PRO A 24 18.11 -1.36 0.17
N GLN A 25 16.96 -1.21 0.82
CA GLN A 25 16.86 -1.64 2.20
C GLN A 25 16.97 -3.16 2.16
N LYS A 26 18.22 -3.64 2.09
CA LYS A 26 18.58 -4.93 2.62
C LYS A 26 18.50 -4.78 4.13
N GLU A 27 17.28 -4.65 4.65
CA GLU A 27 17.01 -5.09 5.99
C GLU A 27 17.22 -6.60 5.92
N SER A 28 18.39 -7.06 6.37
CA SER A 28 18.53 -8.44 6.81
C SER A 28 17.59 -8.54 7.99
N LEU A 29 16.33 -8.90 7.70
CA LEU A 29 15.39 -9.26 8.73
C LEU A 29 15.85 -10.64 9.19
N ASP A 30 16.85 -10.61 10.07
CA ASP A 30 17.32 -11.76 10.81
C ASP A 30 16.17 -12.13 11.76
N PHE A 31 15.16 -12.81 11.23
CA PHE A 31 14.16 -13.46 12.05
C PHE A 31 14.88 -14.52 12.86
N ASN A 32 15.18 -14.20 14.12
CA ASN A 32 15.60 -15.18 15.10
C ASN A 32 14.39 -16.12 15.33
N CYS A 33 14.28 -17.19 14.54
CA CYS A 33 13.16 -18.15 14.58
C CYS A 33 13.12 -19.02 15.86
N ASN A 34 13.76 -18.59 16.95
CA ASN A 34 13.90 -19.36 18.20
C ASN A 34 13.07 -18.78 19.36
N GLU A 35 12.24 -17.78 19.10
CA GLU A 35 11.23 -17.33 20.05
C GLU A 35 9.90 -18.00 19.67
N ASP A 36 9.19 -18.57 20.64
CA ASP A 36 7.79 -18.97 20.50
C ASP A 36 6.98 -17.72 20.10
N ILE A 37 6.89 -17.45 18.80
CA ILE A 37 6.04 -16.37 18.28
C ILE A 37 4.61 -16.77 18.63
N PRO A 38 3.90 -16.00 19.47
CA PRO A 38 2.52 -16.32 19.80
C PRO A 38 1.72 -16.39 18.51
N SER A 39 0.94 -17.47 18.36
CA SER A 39 0.11 -17.70 17.19
C SER A 39 -0.79 -16.49 16.97
N LEU A 40 -0.67 -15.87 15.79
CA LEU A 40 -1.50 -14.75 15.38
C LEU A 40 -2.98 -15.12 15.54
N THR A 41 -3.77 -14.26 16.18
CA THR A 41 -5.20 -14.46 16.39
C THR A 41 -6.04 -13.77 15.30
N THR A 42 -7.27 -14.23 15.09
CA THR A 42 -8.20 -13.63 14.13
C THR A 42 -8.52 -12.16 14.47
N GLU A 43 -8.59 -11.81 15.76
CA GLU A 43 -8.85 -10.43 16.20
C GLU A 43 -7.66 -9.50 15.92
N GLU A 44 -6.43 -10.00 16.03
CA GLU A 44 -5.24 -9.24 15.64
C GLU A 44 -5.22 -8.96 14.15
N VAL A 45 -5.59 -9.94 13.32
CA VAL A 45 -5.75 -9.76 11.87
C VAL A 45 -6.77 -8.66 11.57
N ARG A 46 -7.95 -8.73 12.21
CA ARG A 46 -9.00 -7.72 12.09
C ARG A 46 -8.49 -6.32 12.46
N ASN A 47 -7.78 -6.21 13.59
CA ASN A 47 -7.22 -4.95 14.06
C ASN A 47 -6.15 -4.38 13.12
N ILE A 48 -5.33 -5.22 12.50
CA ILE A 48 -4.35 -4.80 11.50
C ILE A 48 -5.04 -4.24 10.26
N ILE A 49 -6.04 -4.95 9.71
CA ILE A 49 -6.79 -4.52 8.53
C ILE A 49 -7.45 -3.16 8.79
N GLN A 50 -8.07 -2.98 9.96
CA GLN A 50 -8.71 -1.71 10.33
C GLN A 50 -7.72 -0.54 10.42
N ARG A 51 -6.45 -0.81 10.76
CA ARG A 51 -5.38 0.19 10.85
C ARG A 51 -4.82 0.66 9.51
N PHE A 52 -5.23 0.07 8.37
CA PHE A 52 -4.79 0.57 7.07
C PHE A 52 -5.17 2.05 6.88
N LYS A 53 -4.37 2.82 6.15
CA LYS A 53 -4.67 4.24 5.93
C LYS A 53 -5.61 4.40 4.73
N TYR A 54 -6.69 5.15 4.92
CA TYR A 54 -7.64 5.52 3.87
C TYR A 54 -7.04 6.52 2.87
N ASN A 55 -7.58 6.55 1.65
CA ASN A 55 -7.21 7.47 0.56
C ASN A 55 -5.73 7.39 0.14
N LYS A 56 -5.13 6.20 0.27
CA LYS A 56 -3.84 5.91 -0.35
C LYS A 56 -4.06 5.30 -1.72
N SER A 57 -3.14 5.57 -2.65
CA SER A 57 -3.08 4.85 -3.92
C SER A 57 -2.94 3.35 -3.64
N ALA A 58 -3.69 2.55 -4.40
CA ALA A 58 -3.57 1.09 -4.36
C ALA A 58 -2.13 0.65 -4.67
N GLY A 59 -1.74 -0.51 -4.17
CA GLY A 59 -0.45 -1.12 -4.47
C GLY A 59 -0.38 -1.63 -5.90
N SER A 60 0.65 -2.42 -6.21
CA SER A 60 0.76 -3.12 -7.50
C SER A 60 -0.36 -4.14 -7.72
N ASP A 61 -1.06 -4.54 -6.65
CA ASP A 61 -2.24 -5.39 -6.69
C ASP A 61 -3.49 -4.67 -7.23
N GLY A 62 -3.48 -3.32 -7.27
CA GLY A 62 -4.63 -2.52 -7.68
C GLY A 62 -5.80 -2.56 -6.67
N ILE A 63 -5.60 -3.11 -5.46
CA ILE A 63 -6.65 -3.24 -4.45
C ILE A 63 -6.60 -2.04 -3.48
N PRO A 64 -7.66 -1.24 -3.36
CA PRO A 64 -7.74 -0.17 -2.37
C PRO A 64 -7.82 -0.73 -0.94
N ALA A 65 -7.25 -0.02 0.02
CA ALA A 65 -7.34 -0.40 1.44
C ALA A 65 -8.79 -0.41 1.96
N GLU A 66 -9.66 0.43 1.38
CA GLU A 66 -11.08 0.54 1.65
C GLU A 66 -11.82 -0.79 1.42
N VAL A 67 -11.42 -1.53 0.38
CA VAL A 67 -12.01 -2.83 0.05
C VAL A 67 -11.65 -3.86 1.11
N LEU A 68 -10.38 -3.87 1.54
CA LEU A 68 -9.92 -4.80 2.58
C LEU A 68 -10.57 -4.51 3.93
N LYS A 69 -10.82 -3.24 4.26
CA LYS A 69 -11.51 -2.85 5.49
C LYS A 69 -13.00 -3.17 5.49
N SER A 70 -13.64 -3.13 4.33
CA SER A 70 -15.05 -3.51 4.17
C SER A 70 -15.23 -5.01 3.97
N ALA A 71 -14.14 -5.77 3.87
CA ALA A 71 -14.19 -7.21 3.76
C ALA A 71 -14.82 -7.81 5.03
N GLY A 72 -15.84 -8.63 4.82
CA GLY A 72 -16.60 -9.26 5.90
C GLY A 72 -15.78 -10.31 6.66
N ILE A 73 -16.38 -10.85 7.71
CA ILE A 73 -15.74 -11.83 8.61
C ILE A 73 -15.13 -13.04 7.86
N ASN A 74 -15.80 -13.53 6.83
CA ASN A 74 -15.32 -14.67 6.02
C ASN A 74 -13.94 -14.42 5.39
N PHE A 75 -13.65 -13.17 4.98
CA PHE A 75 -12.33 -12.82 4.44
C PHE A 75 -11.28 -12.83 5.54
N ILE A 76 -11.60 -12.27 6.70
CA ILE A 76 -10.68 -12.21 7.86
C ILE A 76 -10.32 -13.62 8.31
N ASP A 77 -11.30 -14.51 8.38
CA ASP A 77 -11.09 -15.92 8.76
C ASP A 77 -10.22 -16.65 7.75
N SER A 78 -10.51 -16.50 6.46
CA SER A 78 -9.71 -17.12 5.39
C SER A 78 -8.29 -16.58 5.34
N PHE A 79 -8.12 -15.29 5.57
CA PHE A 79 -6.81 -14.63 5.59
C PHE A 79 -5.99 -15.03 6.82
N HIS A 80 -6.63 -15.16 7.98
CA HIS A 80 -6.01 -15.71 9.18
C HIS A 80 -5.55 -17.16 8.98
N GLU A 81 -6.42 -18.02 8.43
CA GLU A 81 -6.08 -19.40 8.12
C GLU A 81 -4.89 -19.49 7.16
N LEU A 82 -4.85 -18.63 6.15
CA LEU A 82 -3.71 -18.56 5.23
C LEU A 82 -2.43 -18.21 5.97
N LEU A 83 -2.42 -17.17 6.81
CA LEU A 83 -1.24 -16.70 7.53
C LEU A 83 -0.69 -17.72 8.53
N VAL A 84 -1.55 -18.52 9.16
CA VAL A 84 -1.15 -19.55 10.13
C VAL A 84 -0.59 -20.80 9.45
N LYS A 85 -0.90 -21.03 8.16
CA LYS A 85 -0.49 -22.22 7.40
C LYS A 85 0.85 -22.05 6.67
N ILE A 86 1.39 -20.85 6.59
CA ILE A 86 2.68 -20.55 5.90
C ILE A 86 3.84 -20.82 6.85
#